data_AF-A0A2K8U772-F1
#
_entry.id   AF-A0A2K8U772-F1
#
_cell.length_a   1.000
_cell.length_b   1.000
_cell.length_c   1.000
_cell.angle_alpha   90.00
_cell.angle_beta   90.00
_cell.angle_gamma   90.00
#
_symmetry.space_group_name_H-M   'P 1'
#
loop_
_entity.id
_entity.type
_entity.pdbx_description
1 polymer ?
#
loop_
_entity_poly.entity_id
_entity_poly.type
_entity_poly.pdbx_seq_one_letter_code
_entity_poly.pdbx_strand_id
1 'polypeptide(L)'
;MSGRLSPLSPSAPLRADPVFGGAYRIADTITELGIPGAYRVRLYHRATGRLLRETWSDPATGAYAFERIAWRDQGYFVIGFDHGAEPVNAAIADLITPEPMP
;
A
#
# COMPACT_ATOMS: atom_id res chain seq x y z
N MET A 1 22.20 -10.72 -33.59
CA MET A 1 22.52 -10.81 -32.15
C MET A 1 21.24 -10.50 -31.39
N SER A 2 20.54 -11.53 -30.89
CA SER A 2 19.24 -11.36 -30.20
C SER A 2 19.45 -11.56 -28.71
N GLY A 3 19.53 -10.47 -27.95
CA GLY A 3 19.63 -10.51 -26.49
C GLY A 3 18.27 -10.86 -25.89
N ARG A 4 18.13 -12.04 -25.32
CA ARG A 4 17.00 -12.37 -24.43
C ARG A 4 17.20 -11.58 -23.13
N LEU A 5 16.23 -10.76 -22.77
CA LEU A 5 16.14 -10.17 -21.44
C LEU A 5 15.88 -11.30 -20.44
N SER A 6 16.80 -11.48 -19.50
CA SER A 6 16.59 -12.35 -18.34
C SER A 6 15.45 -11.77 -17.48
N PRO A 7 14.45 -12.57 -17.04
CA PRO A 7 13.51 -12.09 -16.05
C PRO A 7 14.26 -11.85 -14.73
N LEU A 8 14.07 -10.66 -14.15
CA LEU A 8 14.51 -10.36 -12.79
C LEU A 8 13.86 -11.37 -11.83
N SER A 9 14.66 -12.18 -11.15
CA SER A 9 14.20 -13.03 -10.05
C SER A 9 13.63 -12.16 -8.93
N PRO A 10 12.44 -12.46 -8.38
CA PRO A 10 11.95 -11.72 -7.23
C PRO A 10 12.67 -12.17 -5.94
N SER A 11 13.27 -11.15 -5.31
CA SER A 11 13.49 -10.97 -3.87
C SER A 11 14.41 -11.93 -3.12
N ALA A 12 15.61 -11.42 -2.83
CA ALA A 12 16.24 -11.64 -1.53
C ALA A 12 15.20 -11.52 -0.41
N PRO A 13 15.26 -12.31 0.67
CA PRO A 13 14.30 -12.22 1.75
C PRO A 13 14.27 -10.77 2.24
N LEU A 14 13.08 -10.16 2.17
CA LEU A 14 12.85 -8.82 2.72
C LEU A 14 13.33 -8.88 4.17
N ARG A 15 14.44 -8.21 4.48
CA ARG A 15 14.94 -8.13 5.86
C ARG A 15 13.75 -7.70 6.70
N ALA A 16 13.38 -8.54 7.68
CA ALA A 16 12.24 -8.27 8.53
C ALA A 16 12.40 -6.85 9.10
N ASP A 17 11.43 -5.97 8.85
CA ASP A 17 11.42 -4.63 9.44
C ASP A 17 11.16 -4.83 10.94
N PRO A 18 12.17 -4.65 11.81
CA PRO A 18 12.02 -4.95 13.23
C PRO A 18 11.14 -3.92 13.95
N VAL A 19 10.85 -2.78 13.32
CA VAL A 19 10.06 -1.71 13.90
C VAL A 19 8.63 -1.76 13.39
N PHE A 20 8.42 -1.83 12.08
CA PHE A 20 7.08 -1.75 11.48
C PHE A 20 6.60 -3.06 10.85
N GLY A 21 7.37 -4.15 10.94
CA GLY A 21 6.93 -5.49 10.59
C GLY A 21 6.12 -6.15 11.72
N GLY A 22 5.16 -7.00 11.36
CA GLY A 22 4.34 -7.71 12.35
C GLY A 22 3.35 -8.70 11.75
N ALA A 23 2.39 -9.15 12.56
CA ALA A 23 1.40 -10.17 12.21
C ALA A 23 0.03 -9.60 11.77
N TYR A 24 -0.01 -8.34 11.35
CA TYR A 24 -1.24 -7.65 10.97
C TYR A 24 -1.21 -7.22 9.51
N ARG A 25 -2.37 -6.86 8.97
CA ARG A 25 -2.54 -6.30 7.63
C ARG A 25 -3.48 -5.09 7.65
N ILE A 26 -3.36 -4.27 6.62
CA ILE A 26 -4.37 -3.28 6.21
C ILE A 26 -4.79 -3.67 4.80
N ALA A 27 -6.08 -3.84 4.57
CA ALA A 27 -6.64 -4.12 3.26
C ALA A 27 -7.93 -3.31 3.09
N ASP A 28 -8.09 -2.69 1.93
CA ASP A 28 -9.26 -1.87 1.61
C ASP A 28 -9.40 -1.72 0.09
N THR A 29 -10.38 -0.92 -0.34
CA THR A 29 -10.61 -0.52 -1.73
C THR A 29 -10.47 0.99 -1.89
N ILE A 30 -10.00 1.43 -3.05
CA ILE A 30 -9.96 2.84 -3.43
C ILE A 30 -10.70 3.03 -4.76
N THR A 31 -11.51 4.08 -4.82
CA THR A 31 -12.30 4.45 -5.99
C THR A 31 -12.32 5.96 -6.17
N GLU A 32 -12.49 6.41 -7.41
CA GLU A 32 -12.84 7.79 -7.73
C GLU A 32 -14.33 7.81 -8.10
N LEU A 33 -15.14 8.51 -7.29
CA LEU A 33 -16.60 8.59 -7.49
C LEU A 33 -17.28 7.20 -7.63
N GLY A 34 -16.76 6.19 -6.94
CA GLY A 34 -17.25 4.81 -7.00
C GLY A 34 -16.67 3.97 -8.15
N ILE A 35 -15.80 4.53 -8.99
CA ILE A 35 -15.13 3.82 -10.09
C ILE A 35 -13.75 3.33 -9.61
N PRO A 36 -13.47 2.02 -9.65
CA PRO A 36 -12.16 1.49 -9.32
C PRO A 36 -11.12 1.84 -10.39
N GLY A 37 -9.85 1.81 -10.00
CA GLY A 37 -8.73 2.10 -10.88
C GLY A 37 -7.44 1.62 -10.25
N ALA A 38 -6.37 1.64 -11.05
CA ALA A 38 -5.04 1.59 -10.46
C ALA A 38 -4.86 2.88 -9.67
N TYR A 39 -4.27 2.83 -8.49
CA TYR A 39 -3.90 4.01 -7.71
C TYR A 39 -2.64 3.65 -6.97
N ARG A 40 -1.70 4.60 -6.89
CA ARG A 40 -0.50 4.40 -6.08
C ARG A 40 -0.86 4.69 -4.63
N VAL A 41 -0.91 3.66 -3.80
CA VAL A 41 -1.29 3.78 -2.39
C VAL A 41 -0.06 3.72 -1.51
N ARG A 42 0.08 4.67 -0.60
CA ARG A 42 1.20 4.76 0.34
C ARG A 42 0.73 4.70 1.77
N LEU A 43 1.34 3.82 2.56
CA LEU A 43 1.07 3.64 3.99
C LEU A 43 2.03 4.45 4.84
N TYR A 44 1.50 5.17 5.82
CA TYR A 44 2.27 6.00 6.73
C TYR A 44 1.97 5.66 8.19
N HIS A 45 3.02 5.71 9.02
CA HIS A 45 2.86 5.69 10.46
C HIS A 45 2.24 7.01 10.92
N ARG A 46 1.06 6.96 11.55
CA ARG A 46 0.28 8.16 11.86
C ARG A 46 0.98 9.12 12.81
N ALA A 47 1.62 8.60 13.86
CA ALA A 47 2.28 9.39 14.88
C ALA A 47 3.43 10.26 14.34
N THR A 48 4.19 9.71 13.38
CA THR A 48 5.45 10.32 12.93
C THR A 48 5.41 10.80 11.48
N GLY A 49 4.33 10.52 10.74
CA GLY A 49 4.23 10.79 9.30
C GLY A 49 5.24 10.02 8.45
N ARG A 50 5.82 8.93 8.96
CA ARG A 50 6.86 8.17 8.25
C ARG A 50 6.23 7.30 7.17
N LEU A 51 6.68 7.42 5.92
CA LEU A 51 6.33 6.49 4.84
C LEU A 51 6.91 5.09 5.14
N LEU A 52 6.06 4.08 5.14
CA LEU A 52 6.44 2.70 5.47
C LEU A 52 6.44 1.78 4.26
N ARG A 53 5.36 1.81 3.47
CA ARG A 53 5.14 0.92 2.33
C ARG A 53 4.39 1.62 1.21
N GLU A 54 4.47 1.03 0.04
CA GLU A 54 3.79 1.46 -1.16
C GLU A 54 3.27 0.23 -1.91
N THR A 55 2.09 0.37 -2.51
CA THR A 55 1.49 -0.64 -3.38
C THR A 55 0.67 0.04 -4.47
N TRP A 56 0.17 -0.76 -5.41
CA TRP A 56 -0.85 -0.34 -6.36
C TRP A 56 -2.15 -1.05 -6.05
N SER A 57 -3.28 -0.35 -6.19
CA SER A 57 -4.58 -1.00 -6.19
C SER A 57 -4.81 -1.78 -7.48
N ASP A 58 -5.64 -2.82 -7.39
CA ASP A 58 -6.12 -3.57 -8.54
C ASP A 58 -6.99 -2.67 -9.44
N PRO A 59 -6.74 -2.62 -10.76
CA PRO A 59 -7.48 -1.72 -11.66
C PRO A 59 -8.97 -2.01 -11.80
N ALA A 60 -9.39 -3.27 -11.63
CA ALA A 60 -10.77 -3.70 -11.86
C ALA A 60 -11.63 -3.60 -10.60
N THR A 61 -11.02 -3.71 -9.42
CA THR A 61 -11.72 -3.78 -8.13
C THR A 61 -11.35 -2.67 -7.17
N GLY A 62 -10.25 -1.95 -7.40
CA GLY A 62 -9.72 -0.93 -6.50
C GLY A 62 -9.06 -1.52 -5.25
N ALA A 63 -8.97 -2.84 -5.11
CA ALA A 63 -8.46 -3.50 -3.92
C ALA A 63 -6.96 -3.28 -3.74
N TYR A 64 -6.52 -2.99 -2.52
CA TYR A 64 -5.11 -2.93 -2.15
C TYR A 64 -4.89 -3.53 -0.75
N ALA A 65 -3.66 -3.98 -0.48
CA ALA A 65 -3.28 -4.49 0.83
C ALA A 65 -1.82 -4.21 1.19
N PHE A 66 -1.58 -4.01 2.47
CA PHE A 66 -0.28 -3.99 3.12
C PHE A 66 -0.22 -5.11 4.15
N GLU A 67 0.59 -6.12 3.88
CA GLU A 67 0.75 -7.28 4.75
C GLU A 67 1.96 -7.14 5.67
N ARG A 68 1.96 -7.98 6.71
CA ARG A 68 3.07 -8.15 7.65
C ARG A 68 3.52 -6.82 8.27
N ILE A 69 2.55 -6.07 8.78
CA ILE A 69 2.76 -4.80 9.49
C ILE A 69 2.54 -4.97 11.00
N ALA A 70 3.17 -4.13 11.80
CA ALA A 70 2.99 -4.14 13.25
C ALA A 70 1.63 -3.55 13.65
N TRP A 71 1.08 -3.98 14.79
CA TRP A 71 -0.01 -3.24 15.42
C TRP A 71 0.52 -1.95 16.06
N ARG A 72 -0.26 -0.87 15.95
CA ARG A 72 0.06 0.45 16.52
C ARG A 72 -1.20 1.04 17.13
N ASP A 73 -1.11 1.47 18.38
CA ASP A 73 -2.17 2.14 19.14
C ASP A 73 -2.62 3.44 18.47
N GLN A 74 -1.67 4.19 17.89
CA GLN A 74 -1.96 5.41 17.13
C GLN A 74 -2.37 5.13 15.68
N GLY A 75 -2.40 3.87 15.26
CA GLY A 75 -2.81 3.48 13.91
C GLY A 75 -1.92 4.02 12.78
N TYR A 76 -2.50 4.02 11.60
CA TYR A 76 -1.87 4.41 10.34
C TYR A 76 -2.77 5.37 9.56
N PHE A 77 -2.21 5.97 8.53
CA PHE A 77 -3.01 6.56 7.45
C PHE A 77 -2.46 6.12 6.11
N VAL A 78 -3.31 6.16 5.10
CA VAL A 78 -2.94 5.91 3.71
C VAL A 78 -3.26 7.11 2.84
N ILE A 79 -2.43 7.32 1.82
CA ILE A 79 -2.71 8.28 0.76
C ILE A 79 -2.78 7.52 -0.56
N GLY A 80 -3.91 7.66 -1.26
CA GLY A 80 -4.09 7.20 -2.63
C GLY A 80 -3.81 8.34 -3.60
N PHE A 81 -2.76 8.19 -4.40
CA PHE A 81 -2.42 9.13 -5.46
C PHE A 81 -3.08 8.69 -6.75
N ASP A 82 -3.81 9.63 -7.36
CA ASP A 82 -4.27 9.49 -8.73
C ASP A 82 -3.07 9.44 -9.69
N HIS A 83 -3.21 8.63 -10.75
CA HIS A 83 -2.23 8.46 -11.82
C HIS A 83 -2.82 8.78 -13.21
N GLY A 84 -4.08 9.24 -13.28
CA GLY A 84 -4.73 9.66 -14.50
C GLY A 84 -4.04 10.84 -15.19
N ALA A 85 -4.38 11.05 -16.46
CA ALA A 85 -3.86 12.17 -17.26
C ALA A 85 -4.29 13.56 -16.72
N GLU A 86 -5.39 13.60 -15.95
CA GLU A 86 -5.95 14.79 -15.31
C GLU A 86 -6.05 14.52 -13.80
N PRO A 87 -4.94 14.61 -13.04
CA PRO A 87 -4.91 14.12 -11.67
C PRO A 87 -5.82 14.94 -10.75
N VAL A 88 -6.66 14.25 -9.97
CA VAL A 88 -7.46 14.86 -8.90
C VAL A 88 -6.73 14.90 -7.56
N ASN A 89 -7.34 15.54 -6.56
CA ASN A 89 -6.80 15.57 -5.19
C ASN A 89 -6.65 14.14 -4.64
N ALA A 90 -5.55 13.90 -3.93
CA ALA A 90 -5.29 12.60 -3.31
C ALA A 90 -6.34 12.25 -2.25
N ALA A 91 -6.76 10.98 -2.24
CA ALA A 91 -7.63 10.44 -1.20
C ALA A 91 -6.80 10.10 0.05
N ILE A 92 -7.33 10.41 1.24
CA ILE A 92 -6.70 10.08 2.52
C ILE A 92 -7.70 9.31 3.37
N ALA A 93 -7.30 8.14 3.86
CA ALA A 93 -7.97 7.47 4.96
C ALA A 93 -7.05 7.47 6.20
N ASP A 94 -7.56 8.03 7.31
CA ASP A 94 -6.81 8.25 8.55
C ASP A 94 -7.35 7.35 9.69
N LEU A 95 -6.56 7.21 10.76
CA LEU A 95 -6.83 6.41 11.96
C LEU A 95 -7.15 4.94 11.63
N ILE A 96 -6.43 4.37 10.68
CA ILE A 96 -6.59 2.98 10.28
C ILE A 96 -5.97 2.09 11.36
N THR A 97 -6.80 1.21 11.94
CA THR A 97 -6.36 0.14 12.83
C THR A 97 -6.14 -1.12 12.00
N PRO A 98 -4.94 -1.73 12.02
CA PRO A 98 -4.69 -2.92 11.23
C PRO A 98 -5.36 -4.14 11.86
N GLU A 99 -5.80 -5.08 11.03
CA GLU A 99 -6.43 -6.33 11.47
C GLU A 99 -5.41 -7.48 11.51
N PRO A 100 -5.60 -8.51 12.38
CA PRO A 100 -4.76 -9.69 12.37
C PRO A 100 -4.72 -10.34 10.99
N MET A 101 -3.56 -10.82 10.57
CA MET A 101 -3.48 -11.65 9.36
C MET A 101 -4.20 -12.99 9.58
N PRO A 102 -4.89 -13.52 8.55
CA PRO A 102 -5.48 -14.86 8.59
C PRO A 102 -4.44 -15.98 8.64
#